data_AF-A0A850R8H3-F1
#
_entry.id   AF-A0A850R8H3-F1
#
_cell.length_a   1.000
_cell.length_b   1.000
_cell.length_c   1.000
_cell.angle_alpha   90.00
_cell.angle_beta   90.00
_cell.angle_gamma   90.00
#
_symmetry.space_group_name_H-M   'P 1'
#
loop_
_entity.id
_entity.type
_entity.pdbx_description
1 polymer ?
#
loop_
_entity_poly.entity_id
_entity_poly.type
_entity_poly.pdbx_seq_one_letter_code
_entity_poly.pdbx_strand_id
1 'polypeptide(L)'
;MTFNRRDFIKTSGAAAAAVGILGFPHLAFGAGRKVVVIGGGTGGATAAKYIKLADPSIEVTLIEPNENYYTCYLSNEVIGGDRKLESIRHGYDGLRAHGIQVVHDSATGIDPDKKLVKTAGGAEFGYDRCVVAPGIELIYDKIEGYSEEAAATLPHAWKAGEQTAILRKQLEDMKDGGTVIIAPPAAPFRCPPGPYERASQVAHYLKAHKPKSKVIILDSSQAFSKQAQFTKGWERLYGFGTENALIEWHPGPDSAVVKVDGGEMMVETSFGDEFKADVINLIPPQRAGKIAQIAGLTNDSGWCPVDIKTFESKIHAGIHVIGDACIAAAMPKSGYSANSQGKVAAAAVVALLKGEEPGTPSYINTCYSILAPAYGISVAAVYRPAADGSAIESVPDSGGVTPVDAPDWVLEREVQYAYSWYNNIVHDTFG
;
A
#
# COMPACT_ATOMS: atom_id res chain seq x y z
N MET A 1 -73.70 38.25 -30.88
CA MET A 1 -72.57 38.71 -31.71
C MET A 1 -71.82 37.49 -32.20
N THR A 2 -71.76 37.28 -33.51
CA THR A 2 -71.10 36.16 -34.19
C THR A 2 -69.61 36.45 -34.35
N PHE A 3 -68.76 35.70 -33.64
CA PHE A 3 -67.31 35.76 -33.83
C PHE A 3 -66.92 35.09 -35.14
N ASN A 4 -66.24 35.81 -36.04
CA ASN A 4 -65.75 35.28 -37.31
C ASN A 4 -64.24 34.96 -37.22
N ARG A 5 -63.77 33.97 -37.99
CA ARG A 5 -62.38 33.47 -38.03
C ARG A 5 -61.31 34.55 -38.21
N ARG A 6 -61.65 35.72 -38.76
CA ARG A 6 -60.73 36.87 -38.91
C ARG A 6 -60.42 37.59 -37.59
N ASP A 7 -61.30 37.53 -36.60
CA ASP A 7 -61.08 38.18 -35.30
C ASP A 7 -60.21 37.33 -34.37
N PHE A 8 -60.23 36.01 -34.52
CA PHE A 8 -59.36 35.08 -33.80
C PHE A 8 -57.88 35.25 -34.20
N ILE A 9 -57.59 35.45 -35.49
CA ILE A 9 -56.20 35.62 -35.97
C ILE A 9 -55.59 36.95 -35.48
N LYS A 10 -56.41 38.00 -35.34
CA LYS A 10 -55.96 39.30 -34.78
C LYS A 10 -55.64 39.23 -33.28
N THR A 11 -56.28 38.33 -32.54
CA THR A 11 -56.01 38.14 -31.10
C THR A 11 -54.84 37.20 -30.84
N SER A 12 -54.54 36.26 -31.74
CA SER A 12 -53.38 35.37 -31.60
C SER A 12 -52.04 35.98 -32.06
N GLY A 13 -52.05 37.06 -32.84
CA GLY A 13 -50.83 37.70 -33.36
C GLY A 13 -50.14 38.69 -32.40
N ALA A 14 -50.78 39.10 -31.30
CA ALA A 14 -50.26 40.14 -30.40
C ALA A 14 -49.71 39.61 -29.07
N ALA A 15 -49.80 38.30 -28.79
CA ALA A 15 -49.30 37.71 -27.55
C ALA A 15 -47.86 37.16 -27.63
N ALA A 16 -47.18 37.29 -28.79
CA ALA A 16 -45.88 36.65 -29.03
C ALA A 16 -44.66 37.59 -28.93
N ALA A 17 -44.80 38.85 -28.47
CA ALA A 17 -43.73 39.84 -28.58
C ALA A 17 -43.23 40.49 -27.28
N ALA A 18 -43.62 40.01 -26.08
CA ALA A 18 -43.19 40.65 -24.84
C ALA A 18 -43.11 39.74 -23.60
N VAL A 19 -42.66 38.49 -23.75
CA VAL A 19 -42.07 37.79 -22.60
C VAL A 19 -40.57 38.05 -22.69
N GLY A 20 -40.15 39.06 -21.93
CA GLY A 20 -38.75 39.41 -21.78
C GLY A 20 -37.93 38.17 -21.45
N ILE A 21 -36.74 38.12 -22.05
CA ILE A 21 -35.63 37.31 -21.59
C ILE A 21 -35.30 37.82 -20.17
N LEU A 22 -36.07 37.35 -19.18
CA LEU A 22 -35.57 37.24 -17.82
C LEU A 22 -34.62 36.06 -17.89
N GLY A 23 -33.38 36.36 -18.28
CA GLY A 23 -32.26 35.49 -17.95
C GLY A 23 -32.30 35.32 -16.45
N PHE A 24 -32.83 34.18 -16.00
CA PHE A 24 -32.45 33.66 -14.71
C PHE A 24 -30.93 33.69 -14.72
N PRO A 25 -30.27 34.32 -13.74
CA PRO A 25 -28.86 34.06 -13.59
C PRO A 25 -28.79 32.55 -13.41
N HIS A 26 -28.28 31.85 -14.41
CA HIS A 26 -27.58 30.63 -14.11
C HIS A 26 -26.51 31.10 -13.13
N LEU A 27 -26.80 30.92 -11.84
CA LEU A 27 -25.77 30.66 -10.86
C LEU A 27 -25.07 29.45 -11.44
N ALA A 28 -24.11 29.70 -12.33
CA ALA A 28 -23.01 28.82 -12.57
C ALA A 28 -22.31 28.79 -11.21
N PHE A 29 -22.80 27.92 -10.32
CA PHE A 29 -21.93 27.28 -9.38
C PHE A 29 -20.82 26.74 -10.26
N GLY A 30 -19.66 27.40 -10.24
CA GLY A 30 -18.51 26.94 -11.01
C GLY A 30 -18.39 25.44 -10.74
N ALA A 31 -18.36 24.63 -11.80
CA ALA A 31 -18.34 23.19 -11.66
C ALA A 31 -17.28 22.84 -10.61
N GLY A 32 -17.67 22.08 -9.59
CA GLY A 32 -16.77 21.73 -8.50
C GLY A 32 -15.50 21.14 -9.07
N ARG A 33 -14.34 21.55 -8.54
CA ARG A 33 -13.05 21.01 -8.96
C ARG A 33 -13.05 19.50 -8.72
N LYS A 34 -12.52 18.73 -9.66
CA LYS A 34 -12.60 17.27 -9.67
C LYS A 34 -11.25 16.65 -9.37
N VAL A 35 -11.23 15.75 -8.39
CA VAL A 35 -10.09 14.89 -8.12
C VAL A 35 -10.49 13.43 -8.30
N VAL A 36 -9.72 12.71 -9.11
CA VAL A 36 -9.81 11.25 -9.21
C VAL A 36 -8.67 10.62 -8.43
N VAL A 37 -8.98 9.63 -7.61
CA VAL A 37 -8.00 8.85 -6.83
C VAL A 37 -8.04 7.40 -7.33
N ILE A 38 -6.91 6.87 -7.78
CA ILE A 38 -6.78 5.49 -8.25
C ILE A 38 -6.09 4.64 -7.19
N GLY A 39 -6.82 3.65 -6.64
CA GLY A 39 -6.36 2.73 -5.61
C GLY A 39 -6.85 3.11 -4.21
N GLY A 40 -7.71 2.28 -3.63
CA GLY A 40 -8.33 2.45 -2.32
C GLY A 40 -7.52 1.84 -1.18
N GLY A 41 -6.20 1.71 -1.34
CA GLY A 41 -5.30 1.29 -0.26
C GLY A 41 -4.93 2.44 0.68
N THR A 42 -3.93 2.20 1.53
CA THR A 42 -3.53 3.17 2.58
C THR A 42 -3.24 4.58 2.04
N GLY A 43 -2.51 4.70 0.92
CA GLY A 43 -2.20 6.00 0.32
C GLY A 43 -3.42 6.72 -0.26
N GLY A 44 -4.18 6.05 -1.14
CA GLY A 44 -5.30 6.67 -1.83
C GLY A 44 -6.50 6.97 -0.92
N ALA A 45 -6.83 6.08 0.01
CA ALA A 45 -7.89 6.33 0.99
C ALA A 45 -7.56 7.55 1.88
N THR A 46 -6.30 7.64 2.36
CA THR A 46 -5.83 8.81 3.11
C THR A 46 -5.94 10.08 2.27
N ALA A 47 -5.43 10.07 1.03
CA ALA A 47 -5.48 11.25 0.17
C ALA A 47 -6.93 11.68 -0.12
N ALA A 48 -7.82 10.74 -0.46
CA ALA A 48 -9.23 11.02 -0.73
C ALA A 48 -9.91 11.67 0.49
N LYS A 49 -9.75 11.08 1.68
CA LYS A 49 -10.28 11.61 2.94
C LYS A 49 -9.77 13.02 3.22
N TYR A 50 -8.45 13.22 3.16
CA TYR A 50 -7.86 14.50 3.53
C TYR A 50 -8.13 15.61 2.52
N ILE A 51 -8.26 15.31 1.22
CA ILE A 51 -8.72 16.29 0.22
C ILE A 51 -10.14 16.74 0.57
N LYS A 52 -11.03 15.78 0.84
CA LYS A 52 -12.44 16.07 1.11
C LYS A 52 -12.67 16.79 2.44
N LEU A 53 -11.90 16.46 3.47
CA LEU A 53 -11.92 17.15 4.77
C LEU A 53 -11.35 18.58 4.67
N ALA A 54 -10.29 18.78 3.89
CA ALA A 54 -9.65 20.09 3.74
C ALA A 54 -10.47 21.06 2.87
N ASP A 55 -11.15 20.56 1.84
CA ASP A 55 -12.05 21.35 1.01
C ASP A 55 -13.25 20.50 0.55
N PRO A 56 -14.39 20.56 1.28
CA PRO A 56 -15.59 19.81 0.95
C PRO A 56 -16.21 20.17 -0.41
N SER A 57 -15.83 21.29 -1.03
CA SER A 57 -16.35 21.68 -2.35
C SER A 57 -15.71 20.88 -3.51
N ILE A 58 -14.60 20.19 -3.27
CA ILE A 58 -13.94 19.34 -4.27
C ILE A 58 -14.75 18.04 -4.43
N GLU A 59 -15.07 17.69 -5.67
CA GLU A 59 -15.63 16.40 -6.03
C GLU A 59 -14.51 15.36 -6.06
N VAL A 60 -14.58 14.37 -5.16
CA VAL A 60 -13.56 13.32 -5.05
C VAL A 60 -14.17 11.98 -5.45
N THR A 61 -13.63 11.36 -6.50
CA THR A 61 -13.98 10.01 -6.94
C THR A 61 -12.80 9.08 -6.71
N LEU A 62 -12.98 8.06 -5.88
CA LEU A 62 -11.99 7.01 -5.61
C LEU A 62 -12.35 5.75 -6.40
N ILE A 63 -11.43 5.27 -7.25
CA ILE A 63 -11.58 4.08 -8.09
C ILE A 63 -10.76 2.95 -7.48
N GLU A 64 -11.44 1.89 -7.04
CA GLU A 64 -10.83 0.73 -6.38
C GLU A 64 -11.60 -0.54 -6.70
N PRO A 65 -10.99 -1.55 -7.33
CA PRO A 65 -11.71 -2.74 -7.75
C PRO A 65 -12.25 -3.59 -6.59
N ASN A 66 -11.57 -3.63 -5.44
CA ASN A 66 -11.97 -4.49 -4.34
C ASN A 66 -13.00 -3.79 -3.43
N GLU A 67 -14.06 -4.50 -3.07
CA GLU A 67 -15.05 -3.97 -2.11
C GLU A 67 -14.51 -3.88 -0.68
N ASN A 68 -13.46 -4.65 -0.37
CA ASN A 68 -12.82 -4.69 0.93
C ASN A 68 -11.30 -4.55 0.78
N TYR A 69 -10.70 -3.77 1.68
CA TYR A 69 -9.26 -3.69 1.83
C TYR A 69 -8.78 -4.63 2.93
N TYR A 70 -7.78 -5.46 2.63
CA TYR A 70 -7.09 -6.27 3.63
C TYR A 70 -5.73 -5.65 3.95
N THR A 71 -5.49 -5.31 5.22
CA THR A 71 -4.21 -4.72 5.63
C THR A 71 -3.11 -5.78 5.61
N CYS A 72 -2.05 -5.54 4.84
CA CYS A 72 -0.87 -6.41 4.88
C CYS A 72 -0.07 -6.21 6.18
N TYR A 73 -0.12 -5.00 6.76
CA TYR A 73 0.35 -4.76 8.12
C TYR A 73 -0.55 -5.51 9.13
N LEU A 74 0.09 -6.14 10.12
CA LEU A 74 -0.47 -7.14 11.05
C LEU A 74 -1.03 -8.44 10.44
N SER A 75 -0.94 -8.65 9.12
CA SER A 75 -1.29 -9.97 8.53
C SER A 75 -0.37 -11.11 8.99
N ASN A 76 0.86 -10.79 9.43
CA ASN A 76 1.76 -11.79 10.00
C ASN A 76 1.25 -12.38 11.32
N GLU A 77 0.47 -11.65 12.13
CA GLU A 77 -0.19 -12.24 13.30
C GLU A 77 -1.34 -13.18 12.91
N VAL A 78 -1.96 -12.97 11.75
CA VAL A 78 -2.95 -13.94 11.21
C VAL A 78 -2.23 -15.22 10.82
N ILE A 79 -1.07 -15.10 10.17
CA ILE A 79 -0.21 -16.23 9.81
C ILE A 79 0.28 -16.96 11.07
N GLY A 80 0.68 -16.23 12.11
CA GLY A 80 1.06 -16.78 13.42
C GLY A 80 -0.10 -17.40 14.22
N GLY A 81 -1.34 -16.96 13.96
CA GLY A 81 -2.56 -17.52 14.55
C GLY A 81 -3.16 -16.71 15.70
N ASP A 82 -2.51 -15.62 16.11
CA ASP A 82 -2.98 -14.74 17.20
C ASP A 82 -4.01 -13.71 16.74
N ARG A 83 -4.23 -13.61 15.43
CA ARG A 83 -5.18 -12.67 14.82
C ARG A 83 -6.11 -13.36 13.84
N LYS A 84 -7.37 -12.93 13.82
CA LYS A 84 -8.36 -13.35 12.82
C LYS A 84 -8.23 -12.55 11.53
N LEU A 85 -8.40 -13.21 10.37
CA LEU A 85 -8.35 -12.57 9.06
C LEU A 85 -9.37 -11.42 8.93
N GLU A 86 -10.54 -11.57 9.54
CA GLU A 86 -11.59 -10.55 9.51
C GLU A 86 -11.17 -9.25 10.18
N SER A 87 -10.28 -9.31 11.19
CA SER A 87 -9.81 -8.11 11.90
C SER A 87 -8.90 -7.22 11.05
N ILE A 88 -8.39 -7.76 9.93
CA ILE A 88 -7.60 -7.00 8.96
C ILE A 88 -8.39 -6.56 7.73
N ARG A 89 -9.71 -6.80 7.71
CA ARG A 89 -10.63 -6.41 6.63
C ARG A 89 -11.30 -5.07 6.95
N HIS A 90 -11.23 -4.12 6.02
CA HIS A 90 -11.84 -2.80 6.15
C HIS A 90 -12.68 -2.47 4.92
N GLY A 91 -13.85 -1.87 5.15
CA GLY A 91 -14.72 -1.37 4.09
C GLY A 91 -14.48 0.11 3.79
N TYR A 92 -15.26 0.64 2.86
CA TYR A 92 -15.14 2.01 2.36
C TYR A 92 -16.25 2.96 2.84
N ASP A 93 -17.09 2.53 3.79
CA ASP A 93 -18.25 3.31 4.23
C ASP A 93 -17.86 4.59 4.98
N GLY A 94 -16.76 4.59 5.74
CA GLY A 94 -16.24 5.81 6.36
C GLY A 94 -15.85 6.86 5.32
N LEU A 95 -15.20 6.45 4.22
CA LEU A 95 -14.91 7.35 3.09
C LEU A 95 -16.19 7.88 2.43
N ARG A 96 -17.20 7.03 2.21
CA ARG A 96 -18.50 7.45 1.66
C ARG A 96 -19.19 8.47 2.58
N ALA A 97 -19.10 8.29 3.90
CA ALA A 97 -19.64 9.23 4.88
C ALA A 97 -18.99 10.62 4.82
N HIS A 98 -17.73 10.73 4.35
CA HIS A 98 -17.08 12.02 4.05
C HIS A 98 -17.54 12.64 2.71
N GLY A 99 -18.43 11.98 1.97
CA GLY A 99 -18.92 12.45 0.66
C GLY A 99 -17.99 12.12 -0.51
N ILE A 100 -17.14 11.09 -0.36
CA ILE A 100 -16.29 10.57 -1.43
C ILE A 100 -17.08 9.54 -2.24
N GLN A 101 -17.07 9.67 -3.57
CA GLN A 101 -17.66 8.68 -4.45
C GLN A 101 -16.69 7.52 -4.63
N VAL A 102 -17.01 6.35 -4.07
CA VAL A 102 -16.22 5.13 -4.25
C VAL A 102 -16.79 4.32 -5.40
N VAL A 103 -16.00 4.14 -6.46
CA VAL A 103 -16.32 3.38 -7.67
C VAL A 103 -15.55 2.06 -7.63
N HIS A 104 -16.31 0.96 -7.59
CA HIS A 104 -15.72 -0.38 -7.65
C HIS A 104 -15.49 -0.81 -9.09
N ASP A 105 -14.36 -0.38 -9.64
CA ASP A 105 -13.87 -0.69 -10.98
C ASP A 105 -12.34 -0.60 -11.01
N SER A 106 -11.70 -1.13 -12.05
CA SER A 106 -10.26 -1.02 -12.28
C SER A 106 -9.95 0.10 -13.26
N ALA A 107 -9.03 0.99 -12.91
CA ALA A 107 -8.47 1.92 -13.89
C ALA A 107 -7.62 1.16 -14.91
N THR A 108 -7.88 1.38 -16.20
CA THR A 108 -7.19 0.73 -17.34
C THR A 108 -6.30 1.69 -18.12
N GLY A 109 -6.49 3.00 -17.95
CA GLY A 109 -5.64 4.01 -18.56
C GLY A 109 -5.86 5.39 -17.96
N ILE A 110 -4.85 6.25 -18.14
CA ILE A 110 -4.91 7.67 -17.81
C ILE A 110 -4.44 8.42 -19.06
N ASP A 111 -5.27 9.35 -19.54
CA ASP A 111 -4.92 10.28 -20.61
C ASP A 111 -4.53 11.62 -19.95
N PRO A 112 -3.23 11.93 -19.80
CA PRO A 112 -2.77 13.11 -19.08
C PRO A 112 -3.12 14.42 -19.81
N ASP A 113 -3.21 14.38 -21.14
CA ASP A 113 -3.49 15.55 -21.98
C ASP A 113 -4.96 15.94 -21.90
N LYS A 114 -5.85 14.94 -21.98
CA LYS A 114 -7.31 15.16 -21.85
C LYS A 114 -7.80 15.17 -20.41
N LYS A 115 -6.92 14.82 -19.47
CA LYS A 115 -7.22 14.67 -18.04
C LYS A 115 -8.39 13.71 -17.79
N LEU A 116 -8.30 12.50 -18.35
CA LEU A 116 -9.30 11.45 -18.23
C LEU A 116 -8.70 10.19 -17.62
N VAL A 117 -9.43 9.56 -16.70
CA VAL A 117 -9.19 8.19 -16.25
C VAL A 117 -10.22 7.28 -16.89
N LYS A 118 -9.76 6.20 -17.51
CA LYS A 118 -10.60 5.16 -18.12
C LYS A 118 -10.65 3.94 -17.21
N THR A 119 -11.82 3.31 -17.11
CA THR A 119 -11.99 2.10 -16.32
C THR A 119 -12.33 0.88 -17.16
N ALA A 120 -12.17 -0.31 -16.59
CA ALA A 120 -12.44 -1.57 -17.26
C ALA A 120 -13.93 -1.74 -17.62
N GLY A 121 -14.83 -1.21 -16.79
CA GLY A 121 -16.26 -1.13 -17.08
C GLY A 121 -16.64 -0.15 -18.21
N GLY A 122 -15.68 0.58 -18.78
CA GLY A 122 -15.88 1.50 -19.90
C GLY A 122 -16.30 2.91 -19.50
N ALA A 123 -16.31 3.24 -18.21
CA ALA A 123 -16.55 4.59 -17.74
C ALA A 123 -15.31 5.47 -17.93
N GLU A 124 -15.53 6.78 -18.09
CA GLU A 124 -14.49 7.80 -18.14
C GLU A 124 -14.73 8.86 -17.06
N PHE A 125 -13.68 9.22 -16.33
CA PHE A 125 -13.72 10.19 -15.25
C PHE A 125 -12.76 11.35 -15.56
N GLY A 126 -13.31 12.54 -15.77
CA GLY A 126 -12.53 13.77 -15.93
C GLY A 126 -11.98 14.26 -14.59
N TYR A 127 -10.76 14.79 -14.60
CA TYR A 127 -10.11 15.33 -13.41
C TYR A 127 -9.43 16.68 -13.67
N ASP A 128 -9.35 17.52 -12.64
CA ASP A 128 -8.43 18.66 -12.62
C ASP A 128 -7.05 18.22 -12.10
N ARG A 129 -7.06 17.35 -11.07
CA ARG A 129 -5.88 16.62 -10.58
C ARG A 129 -6.21 15.15 -10.32
N CYS A 130 -5.23 14.27 -10.53
CA CYS A 130 -5.37 12.83 -10.30
C CYS A 130 -4.36 12.36 -9.25
N VAL A 131 -4.76 11.52 -8.31
CA VAL A 131 -3.87 10.87 -7.34
C VAL A 131 -3.80 9.38 -7.67
N VAL A 132 -2.60 8.85 -7.87
CA VAL A 132 -2.33 7.47 -8.29
C VAL A 132 -1.60 6.75 -7.15
N ALA A 133 -2.28 5.81 -6.50
CA ALA A 133 -1.80 5.07 -5.33
C ALA A 133 -1.95 3.53 -5.51
N PRO A 134 -1.47 2.92 -6.60
CA PRO A 134 -1.80 1.54 -6.96
C PRO A 134 -1.01 0.47 -6.18
N GLY A 135 -0.17 0.88 -5.23
CA GLY A 135 0.73 -0.02 -4.51
C GLY A 135 1.77 -0.66 -5.43
N ILE A 136 1.94 -1.98 -5.29
CA ILE A 136 2.97 -2.77 -5.98
C ILE A 136 2.37 -3.71 -7.03
N GLU A 137 3.11 -3.94 -8.10
CA GLU A 137 3.02 -5.16 -8.93
C GLU A 137 4.10 -6.14 -8.45
N LEU A 138 3.73 -7.41 -8.32
CA LEU A 138 4.63 -8.51 -8.03
C LEU A 138 5.15 -9.05 -9.36
N ILE A 139 6.47 -9.13 -9.52
CA ILE A 139 7.10 -9.55 -10.78
C ILE A 139 7.38 -11.06 -10.68
N TYR A 140 6.34 -11.86 -10.85
CA TYR A 140 6.38 -13.32 -10.61
C TYR A 140 7.46 -14.03 -11.45
N ASP A 141 7.57 -13.66 -12.73
CA ASP A 141 8.48 -14.25 -13.72
C ASP A 141 9.97 -13.97 -13.48
N LYS A 142 10.32 -13.20 -12.43
CA LYS A 142 11.71 -13.03 -11.98
C LYS A 142 12.27 -14.27 -11.27
N ILE A 143 11.41 -15.15 -10.80
CA ILE A 143 11.78 -16.46 -10.26
C ILE A 143 11.31 -17.49 -11.29
N GLU A 144 12.25 -18.24 -11.87
CA GLU A 144 11.92 -19.28 -12.86
C GLU A 144 10.97 -20.31 -12.22
N GLY A 145 9.91 -20.69 -12.95
CA GLY A 145 8.89 -21.61 -12.45
C GLY A 145 7.81 -20.97 -11.55
N TYR A 146 7.90 -19.66 -11.27
CA TYR A 146 6.88 -18.94 -10.52
C TYR A 146 5.99 -18.07 -11.43
N SER A 147 4.69 -18.04 -11.15
CA SER A 147 3.67 -17.29 -11.89
C SER A 147 2.55 -16.83 -10.94
N GLU A 148 1.62 -16.04 -11.47
CA GLU A 148 0.43 -15.63 -10.71
C GLU A 148 -0.44 -16.84 -10.32
N GLU A 149 -0.55 -17.84 -11.18
CA GLU A 149 -1.27 -19.09 -10.89
C GLU A 149 -0.53 -19.92 -9.85
N ALA A 150 0.80 -19.99 -9.94
CA ALA A 150 1.62 -20.70 -8.96
C ALA A 150 1.52 -20.10 -7.55
N ALA A 151 1.19 -18.80 -7.42
CA ALA A 151 0.96 -18.17 -6.12
C ALA A 151 -0.23 -18.76 -5.35
N ALA A 152 -1.13 -19.52 -6.00
CA ALA A 152 -2.20 -20.23 -5.29
C ALA A 152 -1.66 -21.41 -4.44
N THR A 153 -0.51 -21.98 -4.80
CA THR A 153 0.14 -23.09 -4.07
C THR A 153 1.43 -22.67 -3.36
N LEU A 154 2.14 -21.67 -3.89
CA LEU A 154 3.37 -21.11 -3.33
C LEU A 154 3.10 -19.64 -2.96
N PRO A 155 2.31 -19.38 -1.91
CA PRO A 155 1.75 -18.05 -1.67
C PRO A 155 2.84 -17.02 -1.39
N HIS A 156 2.66 -15.80 -1.90
CA HIS A 156 3.52 -14.66 -1.52
C HIS A 156 3.02 -13.99 -0.24
N ALA A 157 1.70 -13.91 -0.05
CA ALA A 157 1.06 -13.18 1.05
C ALA A 157 1.60 -11.75 1.27
N TRP A 158 2.13 -11.13 0.20
CA TRP A 158 2.61 -9.73 0.16
C TRP A 158 1.53 -8.71 -0.25
N LYS A 159 0.38 -9.24 -0.68
CA LYS A 159 -0.92 -8.57 -0.72
C LYS A 159 -1.83 -9.47 0.13
N ALA A 160 -2.48 -8.90 1.14
CA ALA A 160 -3.19 -9.68 2.15
C ALA A 160 -4.59 -10.10 1.67
N GLY A 161 -5.31 -10.81 2.53
CA GLY A 161 -6.62 -11.39 2.23
C GLY A 161 -6.48 -12.87 1.92
N GLU A 162 -6.90 -13.29 0.73
CA GLU A 162 -6.87 -14.69 0.30
C GLU A 162 -5.47 -15.32 0.43
N GLN A 163 -4.43 -14.63 -0.04
CA GLN A 163 -3.06 -15.11 0.05
C GLN A 163 -2.57 -15.30 1.49
N THR A 164 -3.03 -14.47 2.44
CA THR A 164 -2.76 -14.64 3.87
C THR A 164 -3.45 -15.90 4.40
N ALA A 165 -4.70 -16.12 4.00
CA ALA A 165 -5.47 -17.31 4.38
C ALA A 165 -4.85 -18.61 3.84
N ILE A 166 -4.40 -18.61 2.58
CA ILE A 166 -3.71 -19.74 1.95
C ILE A 166 -2.45 -20.09 2.76
N LEU A 167 -1.57 -19.12 3.01
CA LEU A 167 -0.34 -19.37 3.77
C LEU A 167 -0.64 -19.85 5.20
N ARG A 168 -1.62 -19.25 5.89
CA ARG A 168 -2.02 -19.71 7.22
C ARG A 168 -2.50 -21.16 7.19
N LYS A 169 -3.37 -21.51 6.23
CA LYS A 169 -3.88 -22.87 6.07
C LYS A 169 -2.76 -23.88 5.80
N GLN A 170 -1.80 -23.53 4.94
CA GLN A 170 -0.65 -24.39 4.67
C GLN A 170 0.18 -24.67 5.95
N LEU A 171 0.38 -23.66 6.79
CA LEU A 171 1.05 -23.84 8.09
C LEU A 171 0.22 -24.69 9.07
N GLU A 172 -1.10 -24.61 9.03
CA GLU A 172 -1.97 -25.46 9.87
C GLU A 172 -1.88 -26.93 9.44
N ASP A 173 -1.96 -27.17 8.13
CA ASP A 173 -1.97 -28.51 7.52
C ASP A 173 -0.58 -29.18 7.47
N MET A 174 0.51 -28.40 7.53
CA MET A 174 1.89 -28.91 7.55
C MET A 174 2.11 -29.92 8.70
N LYS A 175 2.87 -30.98 8.49
CA LYS A 175 3.18 -31.94 9.57
C LYS A 175 4.26 -31.36 10.52
N ASP A 176 4.22 -31.74 11.79
CA ASP A 176 5.31 -31.44 12.73
C ASP A 176 6.61 -32.07 12.23
N GLY A 177 7.70 -31.30 12.21
CA GLY A 177 8.96 -31.66 11.54
C GLY A 177 9.11 -31.09 10.13
N GLY A 178 8.06 -30.50 9.55
CA GLY A 178 8.12 -29.86 8.24
C GLY A 178 8.96 -28.58 8.21
N THR A 179 9.48 -28.24 7.04
CA THR A 179 10.29 -27.03 6.81
C THR A 179 9.46 -25.95 6.11
N VAL A 180 9.55 -24.72 6.61
CA VAL A 180 8.96 -23.53 5.97
C VAL A 180 10.08 -22.69 5.35
N ILE A 181 10.02 -22.42 4.06
CA ILE A 181 10.92 -21.46 3.41
C ILE A 181 10.22 -20.11 3.28
N ILE A 182 10.92 -19.03 3.63
CA ILE A 182 10.55 -17.66 3.31
C ILE A 182 11.67 -17.09 2.44
N ALA A 183 11.35 -16.62 1.24
CA ALA A 183 12.34 -16.10 0.29
C ALA A 183 12.08 -14.60 0.01
N PRO A 184 12.75 -13.68 0.74
CA PRO A 184 12.69 -12.25 0.48
C PRO A 184 13.41 -11.85 -0.83
N PRO A 185 12.90 -10.85 -1.56
CA PRO A 185 13.57 -10.34 -2.75
C PRO A 185 14.62 -9.29 -2.39
N ALA A 186 15.44 -8.91 -3.38
CA ALA A 186 16.31 -7.74 -3.26
C ALA A 186 15.49 -6.44 -3.12
N ALA A 187 16.09 -5.43 -2.48
CA ALA A 187 15.52 -4.09 -2.40
C ALA A 187 15.42 -3.40 -3.77
N PRO A 188 14.47 -2.47 -3.97
CA PRO A 188 13.43 -2.06 -3.03
C PRO A 188 12.17 -2.96 -3.08
N PHE A 189 11.57 -3.22 -1.92
CA PHE A 189 10.29 -3.93 -1.79
C PHE A 189 9.44 -3.33 -0.65
N ARG A 190 8.14 -3.64 -0.64
CA ARG A 190 7.19 -3.21 0.40
C ARG A 190 7.59 -3.77 1.77
N CYS A 191 7.64 -2.91 2.77
CA CYS A 191 7.90 -3.20 4.18
C CYS A 191 9.18 -4.04 4.42
N PRO A 192 10.37 -3.41 4.41
CA PRO A 192 11.64 -4.11 4.59
C PRO A 192 11.71 -5.07 5.79
N PRO A 193 11.19 -4.78 7.00
CA PRO A 193 11.26 -5.74 8.12
C PRO A 193 10.21 -6.86 8.05
N GLY A 194 9.27 -6.81 7.10
CA GLY A 194 8.12 -7.71 7.02
C GLY A 194 8.44 -9.21 6.90
N PRO A 195 9.45 -9.65 6.11
CA PRO A 195 9.75 -11.07 5.98
C PRO A 195 10.31 -11.67 7.27
N TYR A 196 11.06 -10.87 8.03
CA TYR A 196 11.71 -11.28 9.28
C TYR A 196 10.72 -11.27 10.45
N GLU A 197 9.74 -10.35 10.45
CA GLU A 197 8.57 -10.45 11.32
C GLU A 197 7.77 -11.72 10.99
N ARG A 198 7.55 -12.03 9.70
CA ARG A 198 6.87 -13.26 9.29
C ARG A 198 7.59 -14.50 9.81
N ALA A 199 8.91 -14.58 9.65
CA ALA A 199 9.70 -15.68 10.20
C ALA A 199 9.51 -15.81 11.72
N SER A 200 9.45 -14.68 12.44
CA SER A 200 9.22 -14.65 13.88
C SER A 200 7.82 -15.16 14.25
N GLN A 201 6.78 -14.72 13.54
CA GLN A 201 5.39 -15.13 13.76
C GLN A 201 5.13 -16.60 13.38
N VAL A 202 5.77 -17.07 12.31
CA VAL A 202 5.74 -18.49 11.95
C VAL A 202 6.46 -19.30 13.01
N ALA A 203 7.68 -18.92 13.43
CA ALA A 203 8.40 -19.61 14.49
C ALA A 203 7.65 -19.59 15.82
N HIS A 204 6.91 -18.51 16.14
CA HIS A 204 6.00 -18.45 17.28
C HIS A 204 4.97 -19.59 17.22
N TYR A 205 4.27 -19.71 16.08
CA TYR A 205 3.30 -20.77 15.84
C TYR A 205 3.93 -22.16 15.92
N LEU A 206 5.07 -22.38 15.26
CA LEU A 206 5.77 -23.66 15.23
C LEU A 206 6.22 -24.07 16.64
N LYS A 207 6.79 -23.15 17.42
CA LYS A 207 7.21 -23.42 18.81
C LYS A 207 6.07 -24.00 19.67
N ALA A 208 4.85 -23.51 19.47
CA ALA A 208 3.68 -23.95 20.24
C ALA A 208 3.01 -25.22 19.68
N HIS A 209 3.00 -25.42 18.36
CA HIS A 209 2.16 -26.46 17.72
C HIS A 209 2.94 -27.50 16.93
N LYS A 210 4.14 -27.17 16.45
CA LYS A 210 4.99 -27.99 15.58
C LYS A 210 6.48 -27.78 15.92
N PRO A 211 6.92 -28.08 17.16
CA PRO A 211 8.24 -27.67 17.65
C PRO A 211 9.42 -28.39 16.99
N LYS A 212 9.18 -29.43 16.16
CA LYS A 212 10.22 -30.09 15.36
C LYS A 212 10.41 -29.44 14.00
N SER A 213 9.49 -28.58 13.60
CA SER A 213 9.57 -27.81 12.36
C SER A 213 10.51 -26.62 12.50
N LYS A 214 10.92 -26.06 11.36
CA LYS A 214 11.78 -24.86 11.31
C LYS A 214 11.42 -23.96 10.14
N VAL A 215 11.87 -22.71 10.24
CA VAL A 215 11.85 -21.70 9.19
C VAL A 215 13.25 -21.54 8.62
N ILE A 216 13.38 -21.57 7.30
CA ILE A 216 14.60 -21.19 6.59
C ILE A 216 14.31 -19.92 5.79
N ILE A 217 15.08 -18.87 6.05
CA ILE A 217 15.04 -17.64 5.27
C ILE A 217 16.17 -17.68 4.24
N LEU A 218 15.81 -17.67 2.96
CA LEU A 218 16.76 -17.62 1.83
C LEU A 218 16.75 -16.22 1.23
N ASP A 219 17.70 -15.40 1.66
CA ASP A 219 17.68 -13.96 1.42
C ASP A 219 18.41 -13.56 0.13
N SER A 220 17.93 -12.49 -0.50
CA SER A 220 18.65 -11.85 -1.61
C SER A 220 19.71 -10.84 -1.13
N SER A 221 19.73 -10.50 0.17
CA SER A 221 20.56 -9.43 0.73
C SER A 221 21.57 -9.95 1.77
N GLN A 222 22.72 -9.28 1.87
CA GLN A 222 23.75 -9.54 2.90
C GLN A 222 23.36 -9.01 4.29
N ALA A 223 22.42 -8.08 4.36
CA ALA A 223 21.94 -7.49 5.60
C ALA A 223 20.48 -7.10 5.45
N PHE A 224 19.77 -7.01 6.58
CA PHE A 224 18.35 -6.67 6.59
C PHE A 224 17.93 -5.68 7.69
N SER A 225 16.71 -5.16 7.54
CA SER A 225 16.16 -4.14 8.44
C SER A 225 16.03 -4.66 9.88
N LYS A 226 16.61 -3.94 10.84
CA LYS A 226 16.63 -4.30 12.27
C LYS A 226 17.31 -5.65 12.56
N GLN A 227 18.28 -6.06 11.74
CA GLN A 227 18.93 -7.36 11.84
C GLN A 227 19.43 -7.69 13.25
N ALA A 228 20.18 -6.78 13.90
CA ALA A 228 20.68 -7.02 15.25
C ALA A 228 19.56 -7.26 16.28
N GLN A 229 18.45 -6.52 16.18
CA GLN A 229 17.29 -6.67 17.06
C GLN A 229 16.54 -7.98 16.80
N PHE A 230 16.36 -8.35 15.53
CA PHE A 230 15.74 -9.63 15.15
C PHE A 230 16.58 -10.81 15.59
N THR A 231 17.88 -10.83 15.25
CA THR A 231 18.81 -11.89 15.66
C THR A 231 18.80 -12.07 17.17
N LYS A 232 18.90 -10.99 17.96
CA LYS A 232 18.81 -11.08 19.42
C LYS A 232 17.44 -11.58 19.91
N GLY A 233 16.35 -11.17 19.27
CA GLY A 233 15.03 -11.70 19.54
C GLY A 233 14.94 -13.20 19.26
N TRP A 234 15.49 -13.67 18.15
CA TRP A 234 15.47 -15.07 17.75
C TRP A 234 16.38 -15.94 18.61
N GLU A 235 17.53 -15.45 19.07
CA GLU A 235 18.38 -16.13 20.05
C GLU A 235 17.58 -16.39 21.34
N ARG A 236 16.91 -15.34 21.84
CA ARG A 236 16.12 -15.40 23.09
C ARG A 236 14.86 -16.26 22.98
N LEU A 237 14.15 -16.18 21.85
CA LEU A 237 12.82 -16.76 21.69
C LEU A 237 12.82 -18.12 20.98
N TYR A 238 13.74 -18.31 20.04
CA TYR A 238 13.67 -19.37 19.01
C TYR A 238 14.98 -20.14 18.83
N GLY A 239 15.95 -19.97 19.73
CA GLY A 239 17.19 -20.76 19.76
C GLY A 239 18.13 -20.48 18.58
N PHE A 240 18.02 -19.32 17.92
CA PHE A 240 18.89 -18.95 16.81
C PHE A 240 20.38 -19.09 17.17
N GLY A 241 21.19 -19.60 16.23
CA GLY A 241 22.62 -19.86 16.45
C GLY A 241 22.93 -21.15 17.22
N THR A 242 21.92 -21.96 17.55
CA THR A 242 22.09 -23.28 18.17
C THR A 242 21.63 -24.40 17.24
N GLU A 243 21.95 -25.65 17.56
CA GLU A 243 21.48 -26.83 16.82
C GLU A 243 19.95 -27.01 16.84
N ASN A 244 19.25 -26.38 17.79
CA ASN A 244 17.80 -26.44 17.95
C ASN A 244 17.09 -25.16 17.44
N ALA A 245 17.73 -24.41 16.54
CA ALA A 245 17.18 -23.18 16.00
C ALA A 245 15.88 -23.45 15.21
N LEU A 246 14.80 -22.75 15.57
CA LEU A 246 13.55 -22.76 14.79
C LEU A 246 13.60 -21.82 13.58
N ILE A 247 14.61 -20.94 13.52
CA ILE A 247 14.84 -20.01 12.42
C ILE A 247 16.30 -20.14 11.97
N GLU A 248 16.49 -20.32 10.67
CA GLU A 248 17.77 -20.17 9.98
C GLU A 248 17.69 -18.99 9.01
N TRP A 249 18.78 -18.26 8.84
CA TRP A 249 18.88 -17.18 7.87
C TRP A 249 20.16 -17.34 7.04
N HIS A 250 19.98 -17.38 5.73
CA HIS A 250 21.05 -17.56 4.76
C HIS A 250 21.14 -16.29 3.91
N PRO A 251 22.25 -15.53 3.97
CA PRO A 251 22.38 -14.24 3.31
C PRO A 251 22.55 -14.37 1.79
N GLY A 252 22.05 -13.38 1.06
CA GLY A 252 22.33 -13.23 -0.38
C GLY A 252 23.73 -12.64 -0.63
N PRO A 253 24.22 -12.59 -1.88
CA PRO A 253 23.46 -12.93 -3.08
C PRO A 253 23.33 -14.44 -3.28
N ASP A 254 24.23 -15.26 -2.73
CA ASP A 254 24.30 -16.70 -2.97
C ASP A 254 22.98 -17.41 -2.64
N SER A 255 22.32 -17.05 -1.55
CA SER A 255 21.04 -17.63 -1.12
C SER A 255 19.80 -17.06 -1.80
N ALA A 256 19.93 -16.12 -2.74
CA ALA A 256 18.79 -15.56 -3.46
C ALA A 256 18.08 -16.67 -4.23
N VAL A 257 16.79 -16.92 -3.98
CA VAL A 257 16.02 -17.91 -4.72
C VAL A 257 15.76 -17.42 -6.14
N VAL A 258 16.22 -18.18 -7.13
CA VAL A 258 16.11 -17.83 -8.57
C VAL A 258 15.16 -18.74 -9.33
N LYS A 259 14.86 -19.92 -8.79
CA LYS A 259 13.98 -20.91 -9.40
C LYS A 259 13.17 -21.69 -8.35
N VAL A 260 11.98 -22.11 -8.74
CA VAL A 260 11.10 -22.97 -7.93
C VAL A 260 10.47 -24.07 -8.78
N ASP A 261 10.33 -25.25 -8.19
CA ASP A 261 9.48 -26.32 -8.67
C ASP A 261 8.36 -26.55 -7.65
N GLY A 262 7.14 -26.10 -8.00
CA GLY A 262 5.96 -26.25 -7.14
C GLY A 262 5.40 -27.68 -7.07
N GLY A 263 5.76 -28.55 -8.02
CA GLY A 263 5.36 -29.95 -7.99
C GLY A 263 6.20 -30.77 -7.01
N GLU A 264 7.50 -30.49 -6.96
CA GLU A 264 8.46 -31.12 -6.05
C GLU A 264 8.61 -30.40 -4.71
N MET A 265 7.97 -29.22 -4.56
CA MET A 265 8.11 -28.33 -3.41
C MET A 265 9.58 -28.03 -3.08
N MET A 266 10.29 -27.55 -4.10
CA MET A 266 11.73 -27.30 -4.06
C MET A 266 12.07 -25.90 -4.61
N VAL A 267 13.06 -25.24 -4.02
CA VAL A 267 13.64 -23.99 -4.52
C VAL A 267 15.13 -24.15 -4.79
N GLU A 268 15.62 -23.45 -5.80
CA GLU A 268 17.04 -23.37 -6.15
C GLU A 268 17.53 -21.93 -5.92
N THR A 269 18.64 -21.82 -5.22
CA THR A 269 19.32 -20.54 -4.94
C THR A 269 20.24 -20.13 -6.09
N SER A 270 20.70 -18.88 -6.10
CA SER A 270 21.58 -18.38 -7.16
C SER A 270 22.95 -19.06 -7.20
N PHE A 271 23.35 -19.71 -6.10
CA PHE A 271 24.56 -20.53 -6.01
C PHE A 271 24.35 -21.98 -6.49
N GLY A 272 23.11 -22.37 -6.83
CA GLY A 272 22.75 -23.71 -7.27
C GLY A 272 22.41 -24.70 -6.14
N ASP A 273 22.32 -24.23 -4.89
CA ASP A 273 21.86 -25.06 -3.78
C ASP A 273 20.34 -25.28 -3.87
N GLU A 274 19.91 -26.53 -3.75
CA GLU A 274 18.50 -26.94 -3.75
C GLU A 274 17.98 -27.17 -2.33
N PHE A 275 16.79 -26.62 -2.03
CA PHE A 275 16.11 -26.78 -0.75
C PHE A 275 14.70 -27.32 -0.95
N LYS A 276 14.38 -28.45 -0.33
CA LYS A 276 13.01 -28.96 -0.22
C LYS A 276 12.32 -28.41 1.03
N ALA A 277 11.03 -28.11 0.91
CA ALA A 277 10.22 -27.60 2.02
C ALA A 277 8.77 -28.07 1.92
N ASP A 278 8.07 -28.04 3.05
CA ASP A 278 6.65 -28.40 3.12
C ASP A 278 5.76 -27.18 2.84
N VAL A 279 6.27 -25.98 3.12
CA VAL A 279 5.62 -24.70 2.82
C VAL A 279 6.67 -23.74 2.27
N ILE A 280 6.40 -23.15 1.10
CA ILE A 280 7.29 -22.18 0.47
C ILE A 280 6.54 -20.86 0.31
N ASN A 281 7.02 -19.83 1.00
CA ASN A 281 6.56 -18.45 0.87
C ASN A 281 7.54 -17.64 0.00
N LEU A 282 7.22 -17.52 -1.30
CA LEU A 282 8.02 -16.74 -2.25
C LEU A 282 7.55 -15.29 -2.30
N ILE A 283 8.44 -14.35 -1.97
CA ILE A 283 8.15 -12.93 -2.09
C ILE A 283 8.91 -12.41 -3.32
N PRO A 284 8.27 -12.31 -4.50
CA PRO A 284 8.97 -11.93 -5.72
C PRO A 284 9.40 -10.45 -5.68
N PRO A 285 10.37 -10.07 -6.53
CA PRO A 285 10.71 -8.67 -6.78
C PRO A 285 9.49 -7.83 -7.15
N GLN A 286 9.57 -6.52 -6.89
CA GLN A 286 8.42 -5.62 -6.94
C GLN A 286 8.72 -4.37 -7.76
N ARG A 287 7.66 -3.78 -8.31
CA ARG A 287 7.66 -2.46 -8.95
C ARG A 287 6.34 -1.75 -8.71
N ALA A 288 6.17 -0.53 -9.24
CA ALA A 288 4.91 0.21 -9.12
C ALA A 288 3.74 -0.58 -9.76
N GLY A 289 2.55 -0.50 -9.16
CA GLY A 289 1.35 -1.18 -9.65
C GLY A 289 1.06 -0.88 -11.13
N LYS A 290 0.46 -1.85 -11.83
CA LYS A 290 0.35 -1.90 -13.30
C LYS A 290 -0.13 -0.60 -13.96
N ILE A 291 -1.16 0.05 -13.40
CA ILE A 291 -1.71 1.29 -13.95
C ILE A 291 -0.68 2.43 -13.99
N ALA A 292 0.26 2.50 -13.04
CA ALA A 292 1.32 3.50 -13.08
C ALA A 292 2.30 3.27 -14.26
N GLN A 293 2.55 2.01 -14.62
CA GLN A 293 3.36 1.69 -15.79
C GLN A 293 2.62 1.99 -17.09
N ILE A 294 1.34 1.57 -17.19
CA ILE A 294 0.49 1.83 -18.36
C ILE A 294 0.34 3.33 -18.62
N ALA A 295 0.20 4.12 -17.56
CA ALA A 295 0.06 5.58 -17.63
C ALA A 295 1.38 6.32 -17.88
N GLY A 296 2.50 5.62 -18.12
CA GLY A 296 3.81 6.25 -18.36
C GLY A 296 4.39 6.98 -17.15
N LEU A 297 3.96 6.64 -15.92
CA LEU A 297 4.37 7.35 -14.71
C LEU A 297 5.66 6.80 -14.10
N THR A 298 6.22 5.70 -14.62
CA THR A 298 7.43 5.05 -14.10
C THR A 298 8.67 5.41 -14.90
N ASN A 299 9.84 5.46 -14.25
CA ASN A 299 11.13 5.47 -14.92
C ASN A 299 11.71 4.04 -15.08
N ASP A 300 12.96 3.93 -15.54
CA ASP A 300 13.65 2.65 -15.79
C ASP A 300 13.76 1.74 -14.56
N SER A 301 13.66 2.29 -13.34
CA SER A 301 13.63 1.49 -12.11
C SER A 301 12.29 0.77 -11.88
N GLY A 302 11.26 1.09 -12.68
CA GLY A 302 9.90 0.59 -12.51
C GLY A 302 9.10 1.32 -11.42
N TRP A 303 9.62 2.43 -10.88
CA TRP A 303 8.96 3.26 -9.85
C TRP A 303 8.73 4.68 -10.37
N CYS A 304 7.83 5.42 -9.72
CA CYS A 304 7.39 6.72 -10.21
C CYS A 304 8.20 7.89 -9.64
N PRO A 305 8.96 8.65 -10.45
CA PRO A 305 9.63 9.85 -10.00
C PRO A 305 8.61 10.96 -9.73
N VAL A 306 8.72 11.58 -8.55
CA VAL A 306 7.80 12.63 -8.09
C VAL A 306 8.54 13.84 -7.57
N ASP A 307 7.87 14.98 -7.59
CA ASP A 307 8.22 16.16 -6.79
C ASP A 307 8.00 15.83 -5.31
N ILE A 308 9.01 16.08 -4.49
CA ILE A 308 8.99 15.70 -3.07
C ILE A 308 8.24 16.69 -2.18
N LYS A 309 7.73 17.80 -2.70
CA LYS A 309 6.84 18.73 -1.98
C LYS A 309 5.38 18.44 -2.23
N THR A 310 5.04 18.00 -3.44
CA THR A 310 3.64 17.84 -3.86
C THR A 310 3.24 16.41 -4.22
N PHE A 311 4.22 15.51 -4.38
CA PHE A 311 4.06 14.20 -5.00
C PHE A 311 3.56 14.24 -6.45
N GLU A 312 3.57 15.41 -7.10
CA GLU A 312 3.27 15.52 -8.52
C GLU A 312 4.31 14.76 -9.34
N SER A 313 3.88 14.00 -10.33
CA SER A 313 4.76 13.24 -11.21
C SER A 313 5.71 14.19 -11.94
N LYS A 314 6.99 13.82 -11.99
CA LYS A 314 7.99 14.53 -12.80
C LYS A 314 7.81 14.28 -14.31
N ILE A 315 6.91 13.39 -14.70
CA ILE A 315 6.65 13.00 -16.09
C ILE A 315 5.37 13.66 -16.61
N HIS A 316 4.29 13.63 -15.82
CA HIS A 316 2.98 14.16 -16.21
C HIS A 316 2.41 15.10 -15.14
N ALA A 317 2.36 16.40 -15.47
CA ALA A 317 1.77 17.42 -14.59
C ALA A 317 0.26 17.15 -14.36
N GLY A 318 -0.22 17.51 -13.16
CA GLY A 318 -1.59 17.26 -12.73
C GLY A 318 -1.84 15.84 -12.20
N ILE A 319 -0.86 14.94 -12.27
CA ILE A 319 -0.95 13.59 -11.70
C ILE A 319 0.01 13.50 -10.51
N HIS A 320 -0.46 13.01 -9.36
CA HIS A 320 0.32 12.81 -8.15
C HIS A 320 0.48 11.32 -7.87
N VAL A 321 1.68 10.84 -7.56
CA VAL A 321 1.91 9.43 -7.26
C VAL A 321 2.39 9.25 -5.82
N ILE A 322 1.72 8.40 -5.04
CA ILE A 322 1.99 8.21 -3.61
C ILE A 322 2.05 6.73 -3.22
N GLY A 323 2.50 6.47 -1.99
CA GLY A 323 2.62 5.12 -1.43
C GLY A 323 3.77 4.35 -2.07
N ASP A 324 3.63 3.02 -2.11
CA ASP A 324 4.73 2.17 -2.61
C ASP A 324 5.15 2.49 -4.04
N ALA A 325 4.24 2.99 -4.89
CA ALA A 325 4.52 3.26 -6.30
C ALA A 325 5.55 4.38 -6.52
N CYS A 326 5.65 5.34 -5.59
CA CYS A 326 6.50 6.51 -5.76
C CYS A 326 7.97 6.27 -5.36
N ILE A 327 8.85 7.12 -5.88
CA ILE A 327 10.24 7.27 -5.46
C ILE A 327 10.27 8.36 -4.40
N ALA A 328 10.20 7.95 -3.14
CA ALA A 328 10.24 8.83 -1.96
C ALA A 328 11.43 8.52 -1.04
N ALA A 329 12.56 8.08 -1.61
CA ALA A 329 13.77 7.86 -0.84
C ALA A 329 14.12 9.15 -0.06
N ALA A 330 14.40 9.09 1.25
CA ALA A 330 14.76 7.95 2.10
C ALA A 330 13.62 7.17 2.82
N MET A 331 12.34 7.41 2.49
CA MET A 331 11.21 6.75 3.16
C MET A 331 11.02 5.29 2.71
N PRO A 332 10.72 4.35 3.62
CA PRO A 332 10.42 2.97 3.24
C PRO A 332 9.04 2.88 2.57
N LYS A 333 8.85 1.87 1.72
CA LYS A 333 7.56 1.50 1.12
C LYS A 333 6.67 0.82 2.18
N SER A 334 6.02 1.62 3.03
CA SER A 334 5.24 1.15 4.20
C SER A 334 3.85 1.78 4.26
N GLY A 335 2.95 1.21 5.07
CA GLY A 335 1.64 1.81 5.34
C GLY A 335 1.75 3.21 5.96
N TYR A 336 2.66 3.41 6.91
CA TYR A 336 2.85 4.71 7.54
C TYR A 336 3.38 5.75 6.54
N SER A 337 4.39 5.41 5.75
CA SER A 337 4.87 6.28 4.69
C SER A 337 3.76 6.64 3.70
N ALA A 338 2.95 5.65 3.26
CA ALA A 338 1.85 5.89 2.34
C ALA A 338 0.79 6.84 2.92
N ASN A 339 0.44 6.70 4.20
CA ASN A 339 -0.46 7.63 4.90
C ASN A 339 0.14 9.04 4.99
N SER A 340 1.39 9.16 5.43
CA SER A 340 2.09 10.45 5.54
C SER A 340 2.18 11.17 4.19
N GLN A 341 2.52 10.45 3.13
CA GLN A 341 2.57 10.97 1.76
C GLN A 341 1.17 11.35 1.26
N GLY A 342 0.14 10.55 1.58
CA GLY A 342 -1.25 10.85 1.24
C GLY A 342 -1.73 12.18 1.82
N LYS A 343 -1.35 12.50 3.07
CA LYS A 343 -1.69 13.79 3.70
C LYS A 343 -0.98 14.96 3.02
N VAL A 344 0.29 14.81 2.67
CA VAL A 344 1.05 15.86 1.97
C VAL A 344 0.52 16.09 0.56
N ALA A 345 0.29 15.02 -0.20
CA ALA A 345 -0.29 15.11 -1.54
C ALA A 345 -1.69 15.72 -1.50
N ALA A 346 -2.52 15.36 -0.51
CA ALA A 346 -3.84 15.98 -0.32
C ALA A 346 -3.76 17.49 -0.10
N ALA A 347 -2.89 17.95 0.81
CA ALA A 347 -2.69 19.38 1.06
C ALA A 347 -2.19 20.11 -0.19
N ALA A 348 -1.23 19.52 -0.91
CA ALA A 348 -0.71 20.09 -2.15
C ALA A 348 -1.77 20.17 -3.25
N VAL A 349 -2.55 19.10 -3.46
CA VAL A 349 -3.65 19.07 -4.45
C VAL A 349 -4.65 20.18 -4.16
N VAL A 350 -5.08 20.35 -2.91
CA VAL A 350 -6.03 21.40 -2.51
C VAL A 350 -5.46 22.80 -2.75
N ALA A 351 -4.22 23.06 -2.33
CA ALA A 351 -3.56 24.35 -2.54
C ALA A 351 -3.43 24.67 -4.04
N LEU A 352 -2.94 23.72 -4.84
CA LEU A 352 -2.75 23.90 -6.28
C LEU A 352 -4.07 24.10 -7.01
N LEU A 353 -5.15 23.43 -6.60
CA LEU A 353 -6.47 23.66 -7.16
C LEU A 353 -6.96 25.08 -6.85
N LYS A 354 -6.65 25.64 -5.68
CA LYS A 354 -6.95 27.03 -5.30
C LYS A 354 -6.04 28.07 -5.97
N GLY A 355 -4.97 27.64 -6.65
CA GLY A 355 -3.94 28.54 -7.17
C GLY A 355 -3.03 29.09 -6.06
N GLU A 356 -2.98 28.41 -4.92
CA GLU A 356 -2.11 28.72 -3.78
C GLU A 356 -0.79 27.94 -3.89
N GLU A 357 0.25 28.44 -3.23
CA GLU A 357 1.53 27.75 -3.13
C GLU A 357 1.45 26.59 -2.12
N PRO A 358 1.86 25.36 -2.50
CA PRO A 358 1.98 24.26 -1.54
C PRO A 358 2.94 24.60 -0.40
N GLY A 359 2.52 24.30 0.84
CA GLY A 359 3.35 24.51 2.02
C GLY A 359 4.58 23.60 2.08
N THR A 360 5.46 23.87 3.05
CA THR A 360 6.60 22.98 3.31
C THR A 360 6.13 21.70 4.00
N PRO A 361 6.39 20.50 3.43
CA PRO A 361 5.91 19.26 3.99
C PRO A 361 6.78 18.75 5.16
N SER A 362 6.21 17.84 5.94
CA SER A 362 6.91 17.01 6.92
C SER A 362 6.39 15.58 6.79
N TYR A 363 7.27 14.60 7.02
CA TYR A 363 6.93 13.19 6.90
C TYR A 363 7.34 12.40 8.13
N ILE A 364 6.65 11.29 8.35
CA ILE A 364 7.01 10.34 9.41
C ILE A 364 6.75 8.91 8.94
N ASN A 365 7.59 7.99 9.42
CA ASN A 365 7.38 6.57 9.29
C ASN A 365 7.68 5.87 10.61
N THR A 366 6.90 4.84 10.93
CA THR A 366 7.28 3.82 11.91
C THR A 366 6.86 2.44 11.40
N CYS A 367 7.77 1.47 11.43
CA CYS A 367 7.47 0.06 11.15
C CYS A 367 7.71 -0.76 12.42
N TYR A 368 6.62 -1.10 13.10
CA TYR A 368 6.62 -2.09 14.18
C TYR A 368 6.81 -3.50 13.61
N SER A 369 7.43 -4.37 14.40
CA SER A 369 7.48 -5.81 14.17
C SER A 369 7.24 -6.53 15.49
N ILE A 370 6.25 -7.42 15.51
CA ILE A 370 5.92 -8.23 16.68
C ILE A 370 6.58 -9.60 16.47
N LEU A 371 7.57 -9.91 17.30
CA LEU A 371 8.30 -11.19 17.21
C LEU A 371 7.61 -12.29 18.01
N ALA A 372 6.95 -11.91 19.11
CA ALA A 372 6.16 -12.75 20.01
C ALA A 372 5.17 -11.86 20.80
N PRO A 373 4.16 -12.41 21.51
CA PRO A 373 3.13 -11.63 22.20
C PRO A 373 3.64 -10.58 23.20
N ALA A 374 4.85 -10.73 23.74
CA ALA A 374 5.49 -9.78 24.66
C ALA A 374 6.85 -9.27 24.12
N TYR A 375 7.08 -9.32 22.81
CA TYR A 375 8.34 -8.89 22.20
C TYR A 375 8.08 -8.14 20.89
N GLY A 376 8.02 -6.81 20.97
CA GLY A 376 7.92 -5.89 19.85
C GLY A 376 9.20 -5.08 19.66
N ILE A 377 9.50 -4.74 18.41
CA ILE A 377 10.58 -3.82 18.03
C ILE A 377 10.11 -2.89 16.91
N SER A 378 10.67 -1.68 16.85
CA SER A 378 10.30 -0.66 15.87
C SER A 378 11.51 -0.06 15.17
N VAL A 379 11.24 0.54 14.01
CA VAL A 379 12.12 1.50 13.35
C VAL A 379 11.28 2.74 13.05
N ALA A 380 11.74 3.90 13.47
CA ALA A 380 11.05 5.18 13.30
C ALA A 380 11.98 6.21 12.65
N ALA A 381 11.40 7.10 11.85
CA ALA A 381 12.12 8.22 11.26
C ALA A 381 11.15 9.38 11.01
N VAL A 382 11.64 10.60 11.25
CA VAL A 382 11.01 11.86 10.84
C VAL A 382 11.81 12.39 9.67
N TYR A 383 11.13 12.89 8.64
CA TYR A 383 11.77 13.40 7.44
C TYR A 383 11.33 14.81 7.10
N ARG A 384 12.20 15.49 6.35
CA ARG A 384 11.99 16.83 5.81
C ARG A 384 12.49 16.87 4.35
N PRO A 385 12.04 17.85 3.55
CA PRO A 385 12.75 18.23 2.34
C PRO A 385 14.19 18.62 2.66
N ALA A 386 15.13 18.19 1.83
CA ALA A 386 16.48 18.75 1.82
C ALA A 386 16.42 20.27 1.55
N ALA A 387 17.46 21.01 1.96
CA ALA A 387 17.49 22.47 1.86
C ALA A 387 17.34 22.97 0.40
N ASP A 388 17.81 22.20 -0.57
CA ASP A 388 17.68 22.48 -2.01
C ASP A 388 16.34 21.98 -2.61
N GLY A 389 15.51 21.30 -1.83
CA GLY A 389 14.24 20.70 -2.25
C GLY A 389 14.38 19.48 -3.17
N SER A 390 15.58 18.93 -3.34
CA SER A 390 15.83 17.86 -4.33
C SER A 390 15.41 16.47 -3.87
N ALA A 391 15.42 16.23 -2.55
CA ALA A 391 15.20 14.92 -1.94
C ALA A 391 14.50 15.00 -0.57
N ILE A 392 13.99 13.85 -0.11
CA ILE A 392 13.53 13.67 1.27
C ILE A 392 14.70 13.11 2.09
N GLU A 393 15.05 13.79 3.17
CA GLU A 393 16.09 13.37 4.09
C GLU A 393 15.54 13.16 5.51
N SER A 394 16.16 12.25 6.26
CA SER A 394 15.87 12.10 7.69
C SER A 394 16.32 13.35 8.44
N VAL A 395 15.53 13.77 9.43
CA VAL A 395 15.96 14.84 10.34
C VAL A 395 17.17 14.33 11.16
N PRO A 396 18.30 15.06 11.19
CA PRO A 396 19.48 14.65 11.97
C PRO A 396 19.16 14.39 13.44
N ASP A 397 19.88 13.44 14.05
CA ASP A 397 19.76 13.06 15.46
C ASP A 397 18.33 12.70 15.92
N SER A 398 17.51 12.15 15.00
CA SER A 398 16.14 11.75 15.26
C SER A 398 15.82 10.35 14.73
N GLY A 399 14.75 9.74 15.24
CA GLY A 399 14.33 8.40 14.84
C GLY A 399 15.25 7.31 15.38
N GLY A 400 15.40 6.23 14.62
CA GLY A 400 16.23 5.08 14.97
C GLY A 400 15.43 3.80 15.09
N VAL A 401 16.06 2.80 15.71
CA VAL A 401 15.51 1.47 15.96
C VAL A 401 15.45 1.23 17.46
N THR A 402 14.58 0.33 17.91
CA THR A 402 14.64 -0.18 19.29
C THR A 402 16.09 -0.57 19.63
N PRO A 403 16.66 -0.08 20.74
CA PRO A 403 18.00 -0.47 21.15
C PRO A 403 18.14 -1.98 21.27
N VAL A 404 19.27 -2.54 20.84
CA VAL A 404 19.50 -3.99 20.91
C VAL A 404 19.45 -4.47 22.36
N ASP A 405 19.86 -3.65 23.32
CA ASP A 405 19.82 -3.89 24.76
C ASP A 405 18.55 -3.35 25.44
N ALA A 406 17.48 -3.07 24.69
CA ALA A 406 16.21 -2.63 25.25
C ALA A 406 15.73 -3.60 26.36
N PRO A 407 15.34 -3.07 27.54
CA PRO A 407 14.84 -3.88 28.64
C PRO A 407 13.47 -4.48 28.30
N ASP A 408 13.10 -5.57 28.95
CA ASP A 408 11.89 -6.34 28.62
C ASP A 408 10.60 -5.52 28.65
N TRP A 409 10.49 -4.57 29.58
CA TRP A 409 9.31 -3.69 29.65
C TRP A 409 9.16 -2.79 28.41
N VAL A 410 10.25 -2.47 27.70
CA VAL A 410 10.17 -1.75 26.42
C VAL A 410 9.62 -2.68 25.36
N LEU A 411 10.21 -3.88 25.24
CA LEU A 411 9.83 -4.88 24.24
C LEU A 411 8.36 -5.31 24.37
N GLU A 412 7.89 -5.51 25.60
CA GLU A 412 6.50 -5.86 25.88
C GLU A 412 5.53 -4.72 25.50
N ARG A 413 5.87 -3.47 25.85
CA ARG A 413 5.04 -2.30 25.52
C ARG A 413 5.02 -2.00 24.02
N GLU A 414 6.11 -2.25 23.29
CA GLU A 414 6.17 -2.08 21.84
C GLU A 414 5.09 -2.89 21.10
N VAL A 415 4.70 -4.06 21.62
CA VAL A 415 3.57 -4.83 21.07
C VAL A 415 2.25 -4.07 21.23
N GLN A 416 1.98 -3.54 22.42
CA GLN A 416 0.76 -2.77 22.69
C GLN A 416 0.72 -1.47 21.88
N TYR A 417 1.87 -0.83 21.68
CA TYR A 417 1.99 0.32 20.80
C TYR A 417 1.81 -0.05 19.33
N ALA A 418 2.25 -1.22 18.88
CA ALA A 418 1.99 -1.70 17.53
C ALA A 418 0.48 -1.91 17.29
N TYR A 419 -0.26 -2.48 18.26
CA TYR A 419 -1.72 -2.60 18.18
C TYR A 419 -2.42 -1.25 18.21
N SER A 420 -1.95 -0.33 19.05
CA SER A 420 -2.48 1.03 19.12
C SER A 420 -2.26 1.77 17.79
N TRP A 421 -1.06 1.66 17.23
CA TRP A 421 -0.71 2.19 15.91
C TRP A 421 -1.64 1.64 14.84
N TYR A 422 -1.85 0.32 14.82
CA TYR A 422 -2.71 -0.34 13.84
C TYR A 422 -4.13 0.23 13.85
N ASN A 423 -4.76 0.26 15.02
CA ASN A 423 -6.12 0.77 15.17
C ASN A 423 -6.22 2.24 14.74
N ASN A 424 -5.24 3.05 15.15
CA ASN A 424 -5.23 4.48 14.85
C ASN A 424 -5.01 4.76 13.37
N ILE A 425 -4.03 4.12 12.71
CA ILE A 425 -3.75 4.37 11.29
C ILE A 425 -4.87 3.86 10.38
N VAL A 426 -5.50 2.73 10.73
CA VAL A 426 -6.66 2.21 10.01
C VAL A 426 -7.82 3.19 10.09
N HIS A 427 -8.17 3.65 11.29
CA HIS A 427 -9.26 4.61 11.47
C HIS A 427 -8.95 5.97 10.82
N ASP A 428 -7.72 6.46 10.95
CA ASP A 428 -7.26 7.68 10.27
C ASP A 428 -7.43 7.57 8.74
N THR A 429 -7.14 6.40 8.16
CA THR A 429 -7.18 6.17 6.71
C THR A 429 -8.60 5.95 6.18
N PHE A 430 -9.41 5.10 6.81
CA PHE A 430 -10.68 4.60 6.26
C PHE A 430 -11.93 5.07 7.01
N GLY A 431 -11.75 5.52 8.25
CA GLY A 431 -12.84 5.85 9.18
C GLY A 431 -13.43 7.23 9.06
#